data_AF-A0A661VVS4-F1
#
_entry.id   AF-A0A661VVS4-F1
#
_cell.length_a   1.000
_cell.length_b   1.000
_cell.length_c   1.000
_cell.angle_alpha   90.00
_cell.angle_beta   90.00
_cell.angle_gamma   90.00
#
_symmetry.space_group_name_H-M   'P 1'
#
loop_
_entity.id
_entity.type
_entity.pdbx_description
1 polymer ?
#
loop_
_entity_poly.entity_id
_entity_poly.type
_entity_poly.pdbx_seq_one_letter_code
_entity_poly.pdbx_strand_id
1 'polypeptide(L)'
;MVTALLWLLACVICALAAYLAGYRNAKAECRTGEQVASPSPLPRPDTAVPPAPSVQMTPPPAAPRVVARPAFPAPVRERREPLVVRPHPVTLWQDRGWQVHGRSLRGYYRTSRGAFPGRIEDYRGAFPSFYISQVPAGLYNHPHAACSQPQGDGWYYVHFAPRPKDPDSGIRRIEKIMQEILDEEMI
;
A
#
# COMPACT_ATOMS: atom_id res chain seq x y z
N MET A 1 -2.72 20.24 50.22
CA MET A 1 -1.77 20.01 49.09
C MET A 1 -1.53 18.53 48.79
N VAL A 2 -1.61 17.62 49.77
CA VAL A 2 -1.37 16.16 49.56
C VAL A 2 -2.46 15.49 48.69
N THR A 3 -3.71 15.96 48.73
CA THR A 3 -4.84 15.39 47.98
C THR A 3 -4.77 15.61 46.46
N ALA A 4 -4.22 16.74 46.01
CA ALA A 4 -4.06 17.04 44.59
C ALA A 4 -2.98 16.16 43.93
N LEU A 5 -1.91 15.85 44.67
CA LEU A 5 -0.84 14.97 44.18
C LEU A 5 -1.32 13.53 44.02
N LEU A 6 -2.16 13.05 44.95
CA LEU A 6 -2.77 11.72 44.90
C LEU A 6 -3.73 11.57 43.70
N TRP A 7 -4.49 12.62 43.37
CA TRP A 7 -5.36 12.63 42.20
C TRP A 7 -4.59 12.61 40.88
N LEU A 8 -3.50 13.38 40.76
CA LEU A 8 -2.64 13.36 39.59
C LEU A 8 -1.96 12.00 39.42
N LEU A 9 -1.47 11.40 40.51
CA LEU A 9 -0.85 10.09 40.46
C LEU A 9 -1.85 9.00 40.03
N ALA A 10 -3.09 9.03 40.54
CA ALA A 10 -4.15 8.12 40.14
C ALA A 10 -4.51 8.27 38.66
N CYS A 11 -4.62 9.51 38.15
CA CYS A 11 -4.85 9.76 36.72
C CYS A 11 -3.72 9.21 35.83
N VAL A 12 -2.46 9.41 36.21
CA VAL A 12 -1.31 8.90 35.46
C VAL A 12 -1.30 7.37 35.47
N ILE A 13 -1.59 6.73 36.60
CA ILE A 13 -1.67 5.27 36.72
C ILE A 13 -2.80 4.71 35.86
N CYS A 14 -3.99 5.34 35.85
CA CYS A 14 -5.11 4.92 35.01
C CYS A 14 -4.81 5.08 33.51
N ALA A 15 -4.17 6.18 33.10
CA ALA A 15 -3.75 6.39 31.72
C ALA A 15 -2.70 5.37 31.28
N LEU A 16 -1.74 5.03 32.15
CA LEU A 16 -0.73 4.01 31.88
C LEU A 16 -1.36 2.61 31.75
N ALA A 17 -2.32 2.28 32.62
CA ALA A 17 -3.02 1.00 32.57
C ALA A 17 -3.85 0.84 31.28
N ALA A 18 -4.56 1.89 30.85
CA ALA A 18 -5.28 1.89 29.57
C ALA A 18 -4.34 1.75 28.37
N TYR A 19 -3.20 2.45 28.40
CA TYR A 19 -2.16 2.36 27.37
C TYR A 19 -1.55 0.94 27.26
N LEU A 20 -1.26 0.31 28.40
CA LEU A 20 -0.71 -1.05 28.44
C LEU A 20 -1.75 -2.12 28.04
N ALA A 21 -3.03 -1.93 28.36
CA ALA A 21 -4.10 -2.84 27.95
C ALA A 21 -4.35 -2.80 26.44
N GLY A 22 -4.31 -1.60 25.82
CA GLY A 22 -4.39 -1.46 24.36
C GLY A 22 -3.23 -2.16 23.62
N TYR A 23 -2.02 -2.15 24.21
CA TYR A 23 -0.83 -2.75 23.59
C TYR A 23 -0.84 -4.29 23.55
N ARG A 24 -1.62 -4.96 24.41
CA ARG A 24 -1.70 -6.44 24.47
C ARG A 24 -2.63 -7.04 23.43
N ASN A 25 -3.63 -6.29 22.95
CA ASN A 25 -4.63 -6.83 22.02
C ASN A 25 -4.16 -6.86 20.56
N ALA A 26 -3.16 -6.05 20.18
CA ALA A 26 -2.67 -5.98 18.80
C ALA A 26 -1.77 -7.16 18.34
N LYS A 27 -1.51 -8.16 19.20
CA LYS A 27 -0.62 -9.29 18.90
C LYS A 27 -1.32 -10.65 18.80
N ALA A 28 -2.64 -10.73 19.02
CA ALA A 28 -3.34 -12.02 19.11
C ALA A 28 -3.94 -12.52 17.78
N GLU A 29 -4.16 -11.67 16.78
CA GLU A 29 -4.91 -12.04 15.57
C GLU A 29 -4.02 -12.13 14.33
N CYS A 30 -3.12 -13.11 14.31
CA CYS A 30 -2.39 -13.52 13.10
C CYS A 30 -2.07 -15.02 13.18
N ARG A 31 -3.07 -15.87 13.41
CA ARG A 31 -2.88 -17.33 13.33
C ARG A 31 -4.18 -18.09 13.10
N THR A 32 -4.75 -17.94 11.91
CA THR A 32 -5.72 -18.93 11.41
C THR A 32 -5.37 -19.21 9.96
N GLY A 33 -4.75 -20.38 9.74
CA GLY A 33 -4.38 -20.86 8.43
C GLY A 33 -5.62 -21.29 7.65
N GLU A 34 -5.73 -20.84 6.40
CA GLU A 34 -6.71 -21.36 5.47
C GLU A 34 -6.08 -22.55 4.72
N GLN A 35 -6.55 -23.75 5.06
CA GLN A 35 -6.22 -24.98 4.38
C GLN A 35 -6.79 -24.95 2.96
N VAL A 36 -5.93 -25.15 1.97
CA VAL A 36 -6.31 -25.34 0.57
C VAL A 36 -7.06 -26.67 0.46
N ALA A 37 -8.36 -26.59 0.18
CA ALA A 37 -9.21 -27.74 -0.09
C ALA A 37 -8.84 -28.39 -1.43
N SER A 38 -8.63 -29.71 -1.38
CA SER A 38 -8.34 -30.58 -2.52
C SER A 38 -9.57 -30.71 -3.45
N PRO A 39 -9.44 -30.74 -4.78
CA PRO A 39 -10.59 -30.84 -5.68
C PRO A 39 -11.25 -32.23 -5.66
N SER A 40 -12.59 -32.22 -5.57
CA SER A 40 -13.48 -33.38 -5.58
C SER A 40 -13.35 -34.26 -6.85
N PRO A 41 -13.62 -35.58 -6.74
CA PRO A 41 -13.60 -36.48 -7.89
C PRO A 41 -14.85 -36.34 -8.76
N LEU A 42 -14.66 -36.47 -10.08
CA LEU A 42 -15.73 -36.39 -11.09
C LEU A 42 -16.72 -37.57 -11.00
N PRO A 43 -18.02 -37.35 -11.26
CA PRO A 43 -19.02 -38.42 -11.31
C PRO A 43 -18.89 -39.29 -12.58
N ARG A 44 -19.24 -40.58 -12.43
CA ARG A 44 -19.21 -41.62 -13.48
C ARG A 44 -20.36 -41.47 -14.47
N PRO A 45 -20.20 -41.94 -15.73
CA PRO A 45 -21.24 -41.85 -16.75
C PRO A 45 -22.01 -43.17 -16.83
N ASP A 46 -23.17 -43.26 -16.19
CA ASP A 46 -24.11 -44.36 -16.45
C ASP A 46 -25.54 -43.80 -16.52
N THR A 47 -25.96 -43.40 -17.71
CA THR A 47 -27.38 -43.38 -18.06
C THR A 47 -27.53 -43.69 -19.54
N ALA A 48 -28.06 -44.88 -19.82
CA ALA A 48 -28.38 -45.33 -21.17
C ALA A 48 -29.47 -44.42 -21.78
N VAL A 49 -29.15 -43.81 -22.92
CA VAL A 49 -30.07 -42.96 -23.69
C VAL A 49 -30.92 -43.85 -24.62
N PRO A 50 -32.26 -43.71 -24.65
CA PRO A 50 -33.10 -44.47 -25.57
C PRO A 50 -32.89 -44.04 -27.04
N PRO A 51 -33.14 -44.93 -28.02
CA PRO A 51 -32.91 -44.60 -29.43
C PRO A 51 -33.87 -43.51 -29.92
N ALA A 52 -33.29 -42.51 -30.58
CA ALA A 52 -34.01 -41.38 -31.16
C ALA A 52 -34.86 -41.79 -32.38
N PRO A 53 -36.02 -41.15 -32.61
CA PRO A 53 -36.83 -41.38 -33.80
C PRO A 53 -36.14 -40.85 -35.07
N SER A 54 -36.30 -41.57 -36.18
CA SER A 54 -35.76 -41.20 -37.49
C SER A 54 -36.36 -39.89 -38.00
N VAL A 55 -35.59 -38.80 -37.92
CA VAL A 55 -35.95 -37.50 -38.49
C VAL A 55 -35.63 -37.51 -39.99
N GLN A 56 -36.64 -37.22 -40.81
CA GLN A 56 -36.49 -37.04 -42.25
C GLN A 56 -35.65 -35.78 -42.53
N MET A 57 -34.54 -35.96 -43.23
CA MET A 57 -33.58 -34.91 -43.54
C MET A 57 -34.09 -34.07 -44.70
N THR A 58 -34.60 -32.87 -44.42
CA THR A 58 -34.80 -31.84 -45.45
C THR A 58 -33.43 -31.20 -45.75
N PRO A 59 -33.15 -30.85 -47.03
CA PRO A 59 -31.89 -30.21 -47.37
C PRO A 59 -31.79 -28.84 -46.67
N PRO A 60 -30.62 -28.50 -46.09
CA PRO A 60 -30.46 -27.27 -45.35
C PRO A 60 -30.62 -26.05 -46.27
N PRO A 61 -31.20 -24.95 -45.78
CA PRO A 61 -31.26 -23.70 -46.54
C PRO A 61 -29.84 -23.21 -46.84
N ALA A 62 -29.66 -22.63 -48.02
CA ALA A 62 -28.37 -22.13 -48.50
C ALA A 62 -27.69 -21.25 -47.44
N ALA A 63 -26.40 -21.53 -47.19
CA ALA A 63 -25.62 -20.86 -46.16
C ALA A 63 -25.65 -19.32 -46.34
N PRO A 64 -25.78 -18.55 -45.25
CA PRO A 64 -25.75 -17.10 -45.34
C PRO A 64 -24.38 -16.64 -45.88
N ARG A 65 -24.42 -15.69 -46.82
CA ARG A 65 -23.21 -15.03 -47.33
C ARG A 65 -22.45 -14.41 -46.16
N VAL A 66 -21.25 -14.92 -45.89
CA VAL A 66 -20.31 -14.33 -44.92
C VAL A 66 -19.87 -12.98 -45.48
N VAL A 67 -20.41 -11.89 -44.93
CA VAL A 67 -19.94 -10.53 -45.23
C VAL A 67 -18.61 -10.37 -44.50
N ALA A 68 -17.51 -10.22 -45.23
CA ALA A 68 -16.20 -10.01 -44.65
C ALA A 68 -16.21 -8.74 -43.78
N ARG A 69 -15.75 -8.84 -42.52
CA ARG A 69 -15.53 -7.67 -41.67
C ARG A 69 -14.49 -6.77 -42.36
N PRO A 70 -14.73 -5.45 -42.46
CA PRO A 70 -13.69 -4.55 -42.94
C PRO A 70 -12.46 -4.67 -42.04
N ALA A 71 -11.29 -4.81 -42.64
CA ALA A 71 -10.03 -4.86 -41.93
C ALA A 71 -9.83 -3.51 -41.21
N PHE A 72 -9.68 -3.55 -39.88
CA PHE A 72 -9.25 -2.36 -39.14
C PHE A 72 -7.82 -2.03 -39.57
N PRO A 73 -7.51 -0.78 -39.98
CA PRO A 73 -6.14 -0.39 -40.28
C PRO A 73 -5.29 -0.59 -39.03
N ALA A 74 -4.09 -1.16 -39.21
CA ALA A 74 -3.14 -1.30 -38.13
C ALA A 74 -2.87 0.09 -37.51
N PRO A 75 -2.77 0.21 -36.17
CA PRO A 75 -2.47 1.48 -35.54
C PRO A 75 -1.13 2.01 -36.08
N VAL A 76 -1.17 3.19 -36.68
CA VAL A 76 0.02 3.92 -37.08
C VAL A 76 0.82 4.19 -35.82
N ARG A 77 1.94 3.48 -35.64
CA ARG A 77 2.90 3.79 -34.57
C ARG A 77 3.61 5.08 -34.97
N GLU A 78 3.02 6.22 -34.63
CA GLU A 78 3.74 7.48 -34.66
C GLU A 78 5.02 7.32 -33.85
N ARG A 79 6.16 7.51 -34.52
CA ARG A 79 7.48 7.46 -33.91
C ARG A 79 7.61 8.72 -33.06
N ARG A 80 7.10 8.68 -31.83
CA ARG A 80 7.23 9.77 -30.86
C ARG A 80 8.71 10.00 -30.59
N GLU A 81 9.18 11.22 -30.82
CA GLU A 81 10.54 11.59 -30.45
C GLU A 81 10.76 11.36 -28.95
N PRO A 82 11.92 10.86 -28.53
CA PRO A 82 12.21 10.66 -27.12
C PRO A 82 12.09 11.98 -26.34
N LEU A 83 11.21 12.03 -25.34
CA LEU A 83 11.15 13.15 -24.41
C LEU A 83 12.47 13.17 -23.60
N VAL A 84 13.33 14.14 -23.89
CA VAL A 84 14.58 14.34 -23.14
C VAL A 84 14.25 14.96 -21.78
N VAL A 85 14.15 14.13 -20.74
CA VAL A 85 14.00 14.59 -19.36
C VAL A 85 15.38 14.92 -18.80
N ARG A 86 15.61 16.20 -18.47
CA ARG A 86 16.85 16.64 -17.81
C ARG A 86 16.71 16.50 -16.29
N PRO A 87 17.75 16.02 -15.58
CA PRO A 87 17.74 16.01 -14.12
C PRO A 87 17.55 17.43 -13.55
N HIS A 88 16.72 17.54 -12.51
CA HIS A 88 16.62 18.78 -11.74
C HIS A 88 17.93 19.00 -10.95
N PRO A 89 18.49 20.22 -10.92
CA PRO A 89 19.81 20.46 -10.34
C PRO A 89 19.84 20.34 -8.81
N VAL A 90 18.69 20.43 -8.14
CA VAL A 90 18.56 20.35 -6.68
C VAL A 90 17.86 19.06 -6.29
N THR A 91 18.35 18.38 -5.26
CA THR A 91 17.67 17.19 -4.73
C THR A 91 16.39 17.58 -4.00
N LEU A 92 15.41 16.68 -3.97
CA LEU A 92 14.11 16.96 -3.35
C LEU A 92 14.25 17.34 -1.88
N TRP A 93 15.11 16.65 -1.12
CA TRP A 93 15.29 16.96 0.30
C TRP A 93 15.87 18.36 0.51
N GLN A 94 16.78 18.82 -0.36
CA GLN A 94 17.33 20.18 -0.32
C GLN A 94 16.27 21.22 -0.64
N ASP A 95 15.52 21.00 -1.73
CA ASP A 95 14.41 21.87 -2.14
C ASP A 95 13.37 22.03 -1.03
N ARG A 96 13.10 20.94 -0.29
CA ARG A 96 12.16 20.94 0.83
C ARG A 96 12.76 21.38 2.17
N GLY A 97 13.98 21.90 2.17
CA GLY A 97 14.61 22.47 3.36
C GLY A 97 14.91 21.45 4.46
N TRP A 98 15.14 20.18 4.11
CA TRP A 98 15.64 19.20 5.07
C TRP A 98 17.04 19.60 5.54
N GLN A 99 17.25 19.54 6.86
CA GLN A 99 18.47 19.96 7.51
C GLN A 99 19.39 18.76 7.75
N VAL A 100 20.68 18.93 7.47
CA VAL A 100 21.70 17.92 7.72
C VAL A 100 22.12 17.98 9.19
N HIS A 101 22.01 16.84 9.88
CA HIS A 101 22.49 16.64 11.25
C HIS A 101 23.43 15.43 11.28
N GLY A 102 24.73 15.66 11.09
CA GLY A 102 25.72 14.60 11.00
C GLY A 102 25.45 13.66 9.81
N ARG A 103 25.15 12.39 10.10
CA ARG A 103 24.77 11.37 9.10
C ARG A 103 23.27 11.27 8.84
N SER A 104 22.47 12.15 9.44
CA SER A 104 21.02 12.13 9.33
C SER A 104 20.49 13.40 8.67
N LEU A 105 19.31 13.30 8.06
CA LEU A 105 18.49 14.44 7.66
C LEU A 105 17.31 14.56 8.62
N ARG A 106 16.94 15.80 8.97
CA ARG A 106 15.72 16.12 9.72
C ARG A 106 14.88 17.09 8.92
N GLY A 107 13.57 16.88 8.90
CA GLY A 107 12.66 17.72 8.14
C GLY A 107 11.25 17.23 8.29
N TYR A 108 10.43 17.52 7.27
CA TYR A 108 9.02 17.17 7.26
C TYR A 108 8.67 16.48 5.95
N TYR A 109 7.94 15.38 6.04
CA TYR A 109 7.21 14.82 4.91
C TYR A 109 5.97 15.68 4.69
N ARG A 110 5.83 16.24 3.49
CA ARG A 110 4.75 17.20 3.18
C ARG A 110 3.70 16.54 2.30
N THR A 111 2.44 16.68 2.70
CA THR A 111 1.26 16.33 1.91
C THR A 111 0.45 17.61 1.66
N SER A 112 -0.59 17.53 0.81
CA SER A 112 -1.51 18.66 0.62
C SER A 112 -2.31 19.01 1.88
N ARG A 113 -2.36 18.10 2.86
CA ARG A 113 -3.19 18.20 4.07
C ARG A 113 -2.39 18.39 5.35
N GLY A 114 -1.06 18.29 5.30
CA GLY A 114 -0.24 18.43 6.49
C GLY A 114 1.25 18.22 6.27
N ALA A 115 2.00 18.36 7.35
CA ALA A 115 3.43 18.14 7.39
C ALA A 115 3.76 17.27 8.60
N PHE A 116 4.50 16.18 8.37
CA PHE A 116 4.78 15.16 9.38
C PHE A 116 6.27 15.12 9.67
N PRO A 117 6.70 15.27 10.94
CA PRO A 117 8.12 15.32 11.26
C PRO A 117 8.80 14.00 10.88
N GLY A 118 9.91 14.12 10.17
CA GLY A 118 10.65 13.01 9.60
C GLY A 118 12.13 13.04 9.94
N ARG A 119 12.72 11.86 10.01
CA ARG A 119 14.16 11.64 10.16
C ARG A 119 14.62 10.62 9.14
N ILE A 120 15.73 10.89 8.47
CA ILE A 120 16.37 9.96 7.55
C ILE A 120 17.76 9.71 8.09
N GLU A 121 18.09 8.46 8.38
CA GLU A 121 19.42 8.08 8.85
C GLU A 121 20.23 7.52 7.69
N ASP A 122 21.55 7.72 7.74
CA ASP A 122 22.48 7.30 6.70
C ASP A 122 22.09 7.76 5.30
N TYR A 123 21.75 9.05 5.15
CA TYR A 123 21.24 9.62 3.90
C TYR A 123 22.22 9.53 2.71
N ARG A 124 23.52 9.32 2.97
CA ARG A 124 24.55 9.07 1.95
C ARG A 124 24.88 7.58 1.76
N GLY A 125 24.28 6.71 2.58
CA GLY A 125 24.45 5.27 2.48
C GLY A 125 23.66 4.68 1.30
N ALA A 126 23.98 3.43 0.96
CA ALA A 126 23.30 2.72 -0.13
C ALA A 126 21.80 2.46 0.16
N PHE A 127 21.43 2.38 1.44
CA PHE A 127 20.08 2.11 1.90
C PHE A 127 19.76 3.02 3.09
N PRO A 128 19.30 4.26 2.85
CA PRO A 128 18.89 5.13 3.94
C PRO A 128 17.71 4.54 4.72
N SER A 129 17.72 4.78 6.03
CA SER A 129 16.63 4.37 6.94
C SER A 129 15.69 5.56 7.15
N PHE A 130 14.38 5.32 7.06
CA PHE A 130 13.39 6.39 7.12
C PHE A 130 12.51 6.24 8.35
N TYR A 131 12.27 7.37 9.01
CA TYR A 131 11.47 7.46 10.21
C TYR A 131 10.49 8.61 10.09
N ILE A 132 9.30 8.41 10.63
CA ILE A 132 8.21 9.39 10.70
C ILE A 132 7.67 9.40 12.13
N SER A 133 7.20 10.57 12.58
CA SER A 133 6.49 10.72 13.84
C SER A 133 5.12 11.35 13.60
N GLN A 134 4.22 11.23 14.58
CA GLN A 134 2.88 11.82 14.52
C GLN A 134 2.06 11.36 13.31
N VAL A 135 2.11 10.07 13.00
CA VAL A 135 1.31 9.48 11.92
C VAL A 135 -0.20 9.60 12.21
N PRO A 136 -1.04 9.82 11.17
CA PRO A 136 -2.49 9.91 11.33
C PRO A 136 -3.06 8.58 11.83
N ALA A 137 -4.17 8.64 12.57
CA ALA A 137 -4.78 7.47 13.18
C ALA A 137 -5.25 6.43 12.13
N GLY A 138 -5.64 6.87 10.94
CA GLY A 138 -6.02 6.02 9.81
C GLY A 138 -4.88 5.13 9.33
N LEU A 139 -3.61 5.44 9.62
CA LEU A 139 -2.50 4.57 9.24
C LEU A 139 -2.64 3.18 9.85
N TYR A 140 -3.19 3.03 11.07
CA TYR A 140 -3.30 1.73 11.74
C TYR A 140 -4.27 0.77 11.04
N ASN A 141 -5.29 1.30 10.38
CA ASN A 141 -6.32 0.52 9.69
C ASN A 141 -6.11 0.51 8.16
N HIS A 142 -5.08 1.19 7.66
CA HIS A 142 -4.78 1.27 6.23
C HIS A 142 -3.91 0.09 5.77
N PRO A 143 -3.99 -0.35 4.50
CA PRO A 143 -3.07 -1.36 3.94
C PRO A 143 -1.57 -1.03 4.12
N HIS A 144 -1.22 0.25 4.31
CA HIS A 144 0.14 0.71 4.55
C HIS A 144 0.56 0.66 6.03
N ALA A 145 -0.32 0.25 6.95
CA ALA A 145 0.00 0.02 8.36
C ALA A 145 1.23 -0.87 8.50
N ALA A 146 1.25 -1.95 7.70
CA ALA A 146 2.34 -2.92 7.66
C ALA A 146 3.69 -2.23 7.40
N CYS A 147 3.74 -1.22 6.51
CA CYS A 147 4.97 -0.51 6.17
C CYS A 147 5.58 0.28 7.34
N SER A 148 4.82 0.52 8.41
CA SER A 148 5.27 1.24 9.60
C SER A 148 5.53 0.30 10.77
N GLN A 149 6.71 0.43 11.38
CA GLN A 149 7.09 -0.35 12.56
C GLN A 149 7.35 0.61 13.73
N PRO A 150 6.57 0.52 14.82
CA PRO A 150 6.78 1.39 15.98
C PRO A 150 8.16 1.13 16.60
N GLN A 151 8.90 2.21 16.87
CA GLN A 151 10.22 2.16 17.51
C GLN A 151 10.19 2.64 18.97
N GLY A 152 9.05 3.17 19.43
CA GLY A 152 8.93 3.88 20.71
C GLY A 152 8.98 5.40 20.51
N ASP A 153 8.68 6.15 21.57
CA ASP A 153 8.73 7.63 21.61
C ASP A 153 7.93 8.34 20.51
N GLY A 154 6.86 7.70 20.00
CA GLY A 154 6.03 8.22 18.92
C GLY A 154 6.69 8.19 17.54
N TRP A 155 7.81 7.48 17.39
CA TRP A 155 8.51 7.28 16.13
C TRP A 155 8.19 5.93 15.50
N TYR A 156 8.09 5.94 14.17
CA TYR A 156 7.83 4.79 13.34
C TYR A 156 8.94 4.68 12.31
N TYR A 157 9.57 3.51 12.24
CA TYR A 157 10.43 3.15 11.14
C TYR A 157 9.57 2.77 9.93
N VAL A 158 9.84 3.35 8.77
CA VAL A 158 9.14 3.02 7.53
C VAL A 158 9.98 2.05 6.73
N HIS A 159 9.51 0.82 6.63
CA HIS A 159 10.16 -0.21 5.82
C HIS A 159 9.63 -0.16 4.38
N PHE A 160 10.50 -0.47 3.42
CA PHE A 160 10.15 -0.46 2.01
C PHE A 160 10.51 -1.77 1.32
N ALA A 161 9.66 -2.19 0.39
CA ALA A 161 9.96 -3.18 -0.63
C ALA A 161 9.58 -2.60 -2.01
N PRO A 162 10.53 -2.45 -2.96
CA PRO A 162 11.99 -2.49 -2.78
C PRO A 162 12.50 -1.28 -1.97
N ARG A 163 13.72 -1.40 -1.41
CA ARG A 163 14.37 -0.32 -0.63
C ARG A 163 14.72 0.89 -1.51
N PRO A 164 14.47 2.14 -1.05
CA PRO A 164 14.92 3.34 -1.74
C PRO A 164 16.44 3.36 -1.86
N LYS A 165 16.94 3.81 -3.01
CA LYS A 165 18.37 3.96 -3.29
C LYS A 165 18.93 5.30 -2.79
N ASP A 166 18.05 6.27 -2.57
CA ASP A 166 18.39 7.65 -2.25
C ASP A 166 17.28 8.27 -1.36
N PRO A 167 17.59 9.34 -0.62
CA PRO A 167 16.64 10.01 0.25
C PRO A 167 15.40 10.53 -0.48
N ASP A 168 15.55 11.08 -1.69
CA ASP A 168 14.45 11.70 -2.43
C ASP A 168 13.37 10.67 -2.80
N SER A 169 13.81 9.51 -3.26
CA SER A 169 12.93 8.40 -3.61
C SER A 169 12.12 7.92 -2.40
N GLY A 170 12.73 7.86 -1.21
CA GLY A 170 12.02 7.50 0.02
C GLY A 170 11.07 8.61 0.50
N ILE A 171 11.49 9.87 0.44
CA ILE A 171 10.63 11.03 0.78
C ILE A 171 9.37 11.03 -0.07
N ARG A 172 9.49 10.94 -1.41
CA ARG A 172 8.33 10.90 -2.31
C ARG A 172 7.37 9.76 -1.98
N ARG A 173 7.92 8.58 -1.65
CA ARG A 173 7.11 7.39 -1.37
C ARG A 173 6.35 7.52 -0.04
N ILE A 174 6.99 8.04 1.00
CA ILE A 174 6.33 8.31 2.28
C ILE A 174 5.24 9.35 2.10
N GLU A 175 5.55 10.46 1.43
CA GLU A 175 4.57 11.52 1.19
C GLU A 175 3.36 11.04 0.40
N LYS A 176 3.57 10.17 -0.59
CA LYS A 176 2.48 9.53 -1.32
C LYS A 176 1.62 8.65 -0.41
N ILE A 177 2.23 7.78 0.39
CA ILE A 177 1.52 6.91 1.34
C ILE A 177 0.69 7.75 2.32
N MET A 178 1.29 8.82 2.85
CA MET A 178 0.61 9.72 3.79
C MET A 178 -0.54 10.46 3.11
N GLN A 179 -0.38 10.87 1.86
CA GLN A 179 -1.46 11.49 1.09
C GLN A 179 -2.62 10.51 0.88
N GLU A 180 -2.35 9.27 0.49
CA GLU A 180 -3.36 8.22 0.29
C GLU A 180 -4.17 7.98 1.57
N ILE A 181 -3.50 7.79 2.72
CA ILE A 181 -4.15 7.57 4.01
C ILE A 181 -5.06 8.75 4.37
N LEU A 182 -4.54 9.98 4.23
CA LEU A 182 -5.32 11.16 4.58
C LEU A 182 -6.50 11.34 3.64
N ASP A 183 -6.35 10.99 2.35
CA ASP A 183 -7.43 11.06 1.35
C ASP A 183 -8.60 10.11 1.70
N GLU A 184 -8.30 8.91 2.19
CA GLU A 184 -9.30 7.92 2.61
C GLU A 184 -10.00 8.25 3.94
N GLU A 185 -9.33 8.95 4.87
CA GLU A 185 -9.94 9.39 6.15
C GLU A 185 -11.13 10.36 5.98
N MET A 186 -11.38 10.89 4.78
CA MET A 186 -12.49 11.83 4.50
C MET A 186 -13.65 11.23 3.69
N ILE A 187 -13.67 9.91 3.51
CA ILE A 187 -14.80 9.19 2.90
C ILE A 187 -15.59 8.51 4.02
#